data_AF-A0A7S1WTF8-F1
#
_entry.id   AF-A0A7S1WTF8-F1
#
_cell.length_a   1.000
_cell.length_b   1.000
_cell.length_c   1.000
_cell.angle_alpha   90.00
_cell.angle_beta   90.00
_cell.angle_gamma   90.00
#
_symmetry.space_group_name_H-M   'P 1'
#
loop_
_entity.id
_entity.type
_entity.pdbx_description
1 polymer ?
#
loop_
_entity_poly.entity_id
_entity_poly.type
_entity_poly.pdbx_seq_one_letter_code
_entity_poly.pdbx_strand_id
1 'polypeptide(L)'
;MRQLLAAPAANGSVEADPCLGPRFLEFSETSVWYDYVMTSVHVLPWAIALACLVTTLSVGAYFRSVLAPVKLLVTVVLPLAWVYGAAVLCFQDGILDGLGPHSPVHSSGGLHWMVPCSTSMLLLSLAVDYNVFYFGRAIEFRRAGFSDLEALRQGLASTGPVITRAGLIFA
;
A
#
# COMPACT_ATOMS: atom_id res chain seq x y z
N MET A 1 -9.58 -48.95 -3.93
CA MET A 1 -10.71 -48.12 -3.43
C MET A 1 -10.20 -46.69 -3.30
N ARG A 2 -10.07 -45.87 -4.35
CA ARG A 2 -11.00 -45.52 -5.45
C ARG A 2 -12.11 -44.54 -5.05
N GLN A 3 -11.83 -43.59 -4.14
CA GLN A 3 -12.66 -42.40 -3.89
C GLN A 3 -11.73 -41.24 -3.49
N LEU A 4 -12.04 -40.01 -3.93
CA LEU A 4 -11.34 -38.72 -3.75
C LEU A 4 -10.49 -38.17 -4.91
N LEU A 5 -10.82 -38.54 -6.15
CA LEU A 5 -10.57 -37.69 -7.34
C LEU A 5 -11.92 -37.35 -7.98
N ALA A 6 -12.75 -36.59 -7.27
CA ALA A 6 -13.84 -35.87 -7.89
C ALA A 6 -13.39 -34.41 -7.99
N ALA A 7 -12.69 -34.08 -9.07
CA ALA A 7 -12.64 -32.70 -9.53
C ALA A 7 -14.11 -32.24 -9.67
N PRO A 8 -14.52 -31.13 -9.03
CA PRO A 8 -15.86 -30.62 -9.25
C PRO A 8 -15.94 -30.30 -10.74
N ALA A 9 -16.91 -30.92 -11.42
CA ALA A 9 -17.18 -30.66 -12.81
C ALA A 9 -17.23 -29.14 -13.03
N ALA A 10 -16.35 -28.64 -13.89
CA ALA A 10 -16.41 -27.27 -14.38
C ALA A 10 -17.78 -27.08 -15.00
N ASN A 11 -18.71 -26.54 -14.22
CA ASN A 11 -20.08 -26.32 -14.66
C ASN A 11 -20.04 -25.07 -15.53
N GLY A 12 -19.66 -25.27 -16.80
CA GLY A 12 -19.60 -24.23 -17.82
C GLY A 12 -20.99 -23.67 -18.03
N SER A 13 -21.35 -22.61 -17.29
CA SER A 13 -22.61 -21.92 -17.50
C SER A 13 -22.39 -20.93 -18.62
N VAL A 14 -23.12 -21.13 -19.71
CA VAL A 14 -23.14 -20.20 -20.84
C VAL A 14 -24.10 -19.08 -20.46
N GLU A 15 -23.57 -17.95 -20.03
CA GLU A 15 -24.36 -16.74 -19.83
C GLU A 15 -24.49 -16.04 -21.19
N ALA A 16 -25.73 -16.00 -21.71
CA ALA A 16 -26.04 -15.37 -22.99
C ALA A 16 -26.23 -13.87 -22.79
N ASP A 17 -25.17 -13.08 -22.94
CA ASP A 17 -25.26 -11.64 -23.05
C ASP A 17 -25.90 -11.28 -24.42
N PRO A 18 -27.06 -10.60 -24.46
CA PRO A 18 -27.80 -10.36 -25.70
C PRO A 18 -27.02 -9.56 -26.76
N CYS A 19 -25.88 -8.94 -26.42
CA CYS A 19 -25.08 -8.14 -27.35
C CYS A 19 -23.77 -8.79 -27.83
N LEU A 20 -23.28 -9.88 -27.22
CA LEU A 20 -21.89 -10.36 -27.40
C LEU A 20 -21.74 -11.84 -27.82
N GLY A 21 -22.84 -12.58 -28.02
CA GLY A 21 -22.79 -14.01 -28.35
C GLY A 21 -22.52 -14.89 -27.12
N PRO A 22 -22.48 -16.23 -27.28
CA PRO A 22 -22.30 -17.14 -26.14
C PRO A 22 -20.90 -16.99 -25.54
N ARG A 23 -20.82 -16.56 -24.27
CA ARG A 23 -19.61 -16.59 -23.45
C ARG A 23 -19.57 -17.90 -22.66
N PHE A 24 -18.48 -18.65 -22.79
CA PHE A 24 -18.22 -19.81 -21.95
C PHE A 24 -17.54 -19.32 -20.67
N LEU A 25 -18.20 -19.48 -19.52
CA LEU A 25 -17.66 -19.15 -18.22
C LEU A 25 -17.17 -20.43 -17.53
N GLU A 26 -15.90 -20.47 -17.15
CA GLU A 26 -15.30 -21.61 -16.45
C GLU A 26 -15.35 -21.40 -14.94
N PHE A 27 -16.24 -22.12 -14.26
CA PHE A 27 -16.35 -22.06 -12.81
C PHE A 27 -15.63 -23.25 -12.16
N SER A 28 -14.52 -22.95 -11.48
CA SER A 28 -13.74 -23.84 -10.64
C SER A 28 -13.20 -23.03 -9.45
N GLU A 29 -12.88 -23.65 -8.32
CA GLU A 29 -12.26 -22.88 -7.23
C GLU A 29 -10.96 -22.19 -7.69
N THR A 30 -10.17 -22.86 -8.53
CA THR A 30 -8.93 -22.30 -9.06
C THR A 30 -9.15 -21.12 -9.99
N SER A 31 -10.17 -21.14 -10.84
CA SER A 31 -10.50 -20.01 -11.73
C SER A 31 -11.03 -18.83 -10.93
N VAL A 32 -11.87 -19.07 -9.92
CA VAL A 32 -12.35 -18.01 -9.02
C VAL A 32 -11.18 -17.33 -8.30
N TRP A 33 -10.26 -18.10 -7.70
CA TRP A 33 -9.08 -17.53 -7.06
C TRP A 33 -8.18 -16.76 -8.02
N TYR A 34 -7.97 -17.30 -9.22
CA TYR A 34 -7.18 -16.62 -10.26
C TYR A 34 -7.81 -15.29 -10.64
N ASP A 35 -9.12 -15.26 -10.89
CA ASP A 35 -9.86 -14.04 -11.22
C ASP A 35 -9.83 -13.02 -10.08
N TYR A 36 -9.93 -13.46 -8.82
CA TYR A 36 -9.78 -12.59 -7.66
C TYR A 36 -8.41 -11.94 -7.59
N VAL A 37 -7.34 -12.72 -7.74
CA VAL A 37 -5.96 -12.21 -7.69
C VAL A 37 -5.71 -11.25 -8.84
N MET A 38 -6.06 -11.65 -10.06
CA MET A 38 -5.84 -10.85 -11.26
C MET A 38 -6.61 -9.53 -11.22
N THR A 39 -7.88 -9.57 -10.80
CA THR A 39 -8.69 -8.36 -10.63
C THR A 39 -8.07 -7.44 -9.58
N SER A 40 -7.67 -7.98 -8.43
CA SER A 40 -7.06 -7.20 -7.33
C SER A 40 -5.77 -6.50 -7.76
N VAL A 41 -4.87 -7.23 -8.43
CA VAL A 41 -3.60 -6.68 -8.94
C VAL A 41 -3.86 -5.62 -10.02
N HIS A 42 -4.87 -5.82 -10.86
CA HIS A 42 -5.22 -4.87 -11.92
C HIS A 42 -5.82 -3.57 -11.39
N VAL A 43 -6.66 -3.61 -10.34
CA VAL A 43 -7.26 -2.41 -9.74
C VAL A 43 -6.32 -1.67 -8.79
N LEU A 44 -5.33 -2.36 -8.22
CA LEU A 44 -4.38 -1.80 -7.26
C LEU A 44 -3.70 -0.49 -7.71
N PRO A 45 -3.10 -0.37 -8.91
CA PRO A 45 -2.46 0.88 -9.34
C PRO A 45 -3.46 2.04 -9.43
N TRP A 46 -4.70 1.77 -9.85
CA TRP A 46 -5.76 2.76 -9.89
C TRP A 46 -6.19 3.19 -8.49
N ALA A 47 -6.29 2.24 -7.55
CA ALA A 47 -6.59 2.55 -6.16
C ALA A 47 -5.49 3.44 -5.52
N ILE A 48 -4.22 3.12 -5.74
CA ILE A 48 -3.07 3.93 -5.28
C ILE A 48 -3.11 5.32 -5.91
N ALA A 49 -3.32 5.42 -7.23
CA ALA A 49 -3.37 6.69 -7.94
C ALA A 49 -4.52 7.57 -7.41
N LEU A 50 -5.70 6.98 -7.19
CA LEU A 50 -6.86 7.68 -6.63
C LEU A 50 -6.57 8.15 -5.20
N ALA A 51 -6.00 7.30 -4.34
CA ALA A 51 -5.66 7.66 -2.97
C ALA A 51 -4.62 8.78 -2.90
N CYS A 52 -3.59 8.73 -3.77
CA CYS A 52 -2.60 9.80 -3.92
C CYS A 52 -3.25 11.12 -4.38
N LEU A 53 -4.17 11.05 -5.34
CA LEU A 53 -4.90 12.22 -5.84
C LEU A 53 -5.75 12.85 -4.73
N VAL A 54 -6.60 12.05 -4.07
CA VAL A 54 -7.47 12.51 -2.98
C VAL A 54 -6.66 13.11 -1.84
N THR A 55 -5.56 12.46 -1.44
CA THR A 55 -4.63 12.97 -0.43
C THR A 55 -4.04 14.32 -0.85
N THR A 56 -3.53 14.42 -2.07
CA THR A 56 -2.91 15.65 -2.60
C THR A 56 -3.91 16.81 -2.59
N LEU A 57 -5.15 16.55 -3.01
CA LEU A 57 -6.22 17.54 -3.00
C LEU A 57 -6.63 17.95 -1.58
N SER A 58 -6.75 16.99 -0.67
CA SER A 58 -7.14 17.24 0.73
C SER A 58 -6.09 18.08 1.46
N VAL A 59 -4.82 17.70 1.32
CA VAL A 59 -3.67 18.41 1.89
C VAL A 59 -3.50 19.78 1.24
N GLY A 60 -3.67 19.86 -0.08
CA GLY A 60 -3.62 21.12 -0.82
C GLY A 60 -4.71 22.10 -0.39
N ALA A 61 -5.93 21.61 -0.15
CA ALA A 61 -7.04 22.40 0.38
C ALA A 61 -6.77 22.87 1.82
N TYR A 62 -6.24 21.98 2.67
CA TYR A 62 -5.92 22.29 4.07
C TYR A 62 -4.82 23.37 4.18
N PHE A 63 -3.74 23.24 3.42
CA PHE A 63 -2.61 24.18 3.46
C PHE A 63 -2.76 25.37 2.53
N ARG A 64 -3.79 25.39 1.66
CA ARG A 64 -4.01 26.40 0.59
C ARG A 64 -2.75 26.63 -0.26
N SER A 65 -2.00 25.56 -0.49
CA SER A 65 -0.70 25.58 -1.19
C SER A 65 -0.61 24.39 -2.14
N VAL A 66 -0.02 24.61 -3.31
CA VAL A 66 0.16 23.57 -4.35
C VAL A 66 1.50 22.83 -4.17
N LEU A 67 2.54 23.52 -3.69
CA LEU A 67 3.87 22.91 -3.51
C LEU A 67 3.95 22.03 -2.25
N ALA A 68 3.23 22.41 -1.20
CA ALA A 68 3.18 21.65 0.05
C ALA A 68 2.68 20.20 -0.13
N PRO A 69 1.52 19.94 -0.78
CA PRO A 69 1.02 18.58 -0.96
C PRO A 69 1.92 17.73 -1.86
N VAL A 70 2.55 18.32 -2.89
CA VAL A 70 3.49 17.59 -3.76
C VAL A 70 4.71 17.14 -2.97
N LYS A 71 5.32 18.04 -2.18
CA LYS A 71 6.45 17.68 -1.31
C LYS A 71 6.05 16.56 -0.33
N LEU A 72 4.87 16.68 0.28
CA LEU A 72 4.34 15.67 1.20
C LEU A 72 4.14 14.31 0.53
N LEU A 73 3.56 14.29 -0.67
CA LEU A 73 3.36 13.07 -1.44
C LEU A 73 4.70 12.37 -1.74
N VAL A 74 5.71 13.14 -2.16
CA VAL A 74 7.06 12.59 -2.43
C VAL A 74 7.64 11.94 -1.18
N THR A 75 7.48 12.55 -0.01
CA THR A 75 7.97 11.98 1.26
C THR A 75 7.25 10.69 1.69
N VAL A 76 6.10 10.38 1.09
CA VAL A 76 5.38 9.12 1.35
C VAL A 76 5.71 8.06 0.30
N VAL A 77 5.60 8.43 -0.99
CA VAL A 77 5.76 7.49 -2.11
C VAL A 77 7.20 7.00 -2.22
N LEU A 78 8.20 7.85 -1.95
CA LEU A 78 9.61 7.47 -2.10
C LEU A 78 10.03 6.38 -1.08
N PRO A 79 9.77 6.52 0.25
CA PRO A 79 10.01 5.42 1.19
C PRO A 79 9.19 4.17 0.91
N LEU A 80 7.93 4.31 0.46
CA LEU A 80 7.10 3.17 0.08
C LEU A 80 7.71 2.38 -1.08
N ALA A 81 8.13 3.08 -2.14
CA ALA A 81 8.81 2.47 -3.28
C ALA A 81 10.11 1.77 -2.83
N TRP A 82 10.86 2.38 -1.89
CA TRP A 82 12.05 1.77 -1.32
C TRP A 82 11.73 0.48 -0.56
N VAL A 83 10.72 0.49 0.32
CA VAL A 83 10.33 -0.68 1.12
C VAL A 83 9.84 -1.82 0.23
N TYR A 84 9.00 -1.54 -0.77
CA TYR A 84 8.55 -2.57 -1.72
C TYR A 84 9.69 -3.06 -2.62
N GLY A 85 10.57 -2.17 -3.07
CA GLY A 85 11.78 -2.56 -3.82
C GLY A 85 12.67 -3.49 -3.00
N ALA A 86 12.94 -3.13 -1.74
CA ALA A 86 13.67 -3.99 -0.81
C ALA A 86 12.96 -5.32 -0.56
N ALA A 87 11.63 -5.32 -0.44
CA ALA A 87 10.85 -6.54 -0.27
C ALA A 87 10.95 -7.46 -1.50
N VAL A 88 10.92 -6.91 -2.72
CA VAL A 88 11.15 -7.69 -3.95
C VAL A 88 12.56 -8.30 -3.95
N LEU A 89 13.58 -7.49 -3.66
CA LEU A 89 14.97 -7.97 -3.60
C LEU A 89 15.18 -9.08 -2.55
N CYS A 90 14.48 -9.00 -1.41
CA CYS A 90 14.61 -9.98 -0.34
C CYS A 90 13.81 -11.26 -0.61
N PHE A 91 12.54 -11.14 -1.00
CA PHE A 91 11.60 -12.28 -1.08
C PHE A 91 11.49 -12.90 -2.48
N GLN A 92 11.84 -12.15 -3.53
CA GLN A 92 11.87 -12.66 -4.91
C GLN A 92 13.30 -13.02 -5.33
N ASP A 93 14.24 -12.06 -5.19
CA ASP A 93 15.61 -12.27 -5.66
C ASP A 93 16.51 -13.00 -4.65
N GLY A 94 16.05 -13.19 -3.40
CA GLY A 94 16.73 -14.03 -2.42
C GLY A 94 18.09 -13.50 -1.96
N ILE A 95 18.32 -12.18 -1.99
CA ILE A 95 19.61 -11.58 -1.58
C ILE A 95 20.01 -11.99 -0.15
N LEU A 96 19.03 -12.26 0.71
CA LEU A 96 19.24 -12.64 2.10
C LEU A 96 19.27 -14.16 2.35
N ASP A 97 19.14 -15.00 1.32
CA ASP A 97 19.12 -16.46 1.46
C ASP A 97 20.48 -16.99 1.97
N GLY A 98 21.55 -16.23 1.75
CA GLY A 98 22.89 -16.52 2.26
C GLY A 98 23.06 -16.38 3.77
N LEU A 99 22.09 -15.83 4.51
CA LEU A 99 22.16 -15.65 5.97
C LEU A 99 21.95 -16.96 6.76
N GLY A 100 21.65 -18.06 6.07
CA GLY A 100 21.62 -19.41 6.65
C GLY A 100 20.22 -20.05 6.66
N PRO A 101 20.14 -21.34 7.00
CA PRO A 101 18.93 -22.14 6.86
C PRO A 101 17.75 -21.70 7.75
N HIS A 102 18.01 -20.94 8.82
CA HIS A 102 16.99 -20.42 9.75
C HIS A 102 16.69 -18.92 9.55
N SER A 103 17.06 -18.34 8.41
CA SER A 103 16.69 -16.95 8.11
C SER A 103 15.16 -16.83 8.09
N PRO A 104 14.56 -15.86 8.82
CA PRO A 104 13.13 -15.56 8.71
C PRO A 104 12.79 -14.95 7.34
N VAL A 105 13.81 -14.51 6.59
CA VAL A 105 13.69 -13.95 5.25
C VAL A 105 14.33 -14.93 4.28
N HIS A 106 13.52 -15.83 3.75
CA HIS A 106 13.89 -16.77 2.70
C HIS A 106 13.10 -16.46 1.43
N SER A 107 13.75 -16.61 0.27
CA SER A 107 13.10 -16.48 -1.02
C SER A 107 11.90 -17.41 -1.12
N SER A 108 10.73 -16.82 -1.33
CA SER A 108 9.47 -17.53 -1.53
C SER A 108 9.10 -17.59 -3.02
N GLY A 109 10.00 -17.15 -3.91
CA GLY A 109 9.75 -17.02 -5.34
C GLY A 109 8.76 -15.92 -5.72
N GLY A 110 8.40 -15.03 -4.78
CA GLY A 110 7.32 -14.07 -4.99
C GLY A 110 6.84 -13.40 -3.70
N LEU A 111 6.20 -12.24 -3.85
CA LEU A 111 5.38 -11.65 -2.80
C LEU A 111 3.95 -12.18 -2.93
N HIS A 112 3.36 -12.62 -1.83
CA HIS A 112 1.94 -13.00 -1.82
C HIS A 112 1.08 -11.79 -2.20
N TRP A 113 0.17 -11.93 -3.17
CA TRP A 113 -0.62 -10.84 -3.76
C TRP A 113 -1.37 -9.96 -2.74
N MET A 114 -1.81 -10.55 -1.63
CA MET A 114 -2.51 -9.84 -0.55
C MET A 114 -1.60 -8.83 0.18
N VAL A 115 -0.29 -9.08 0.24
CA VAL A 115 0.66 -8.19 0.93
C VAL A 115 0.67 -6.79 0.30
N PRO A 116 0.99 -6.61 -0.99
CA PRO A 116 0.95 -5.28 -1.59
C PRO A 116 -0.47 -4.71 -1.65
N CYS A 117 -1.51 -5.52 -1.82
CA CYS A 117 -2.88 -5.03 -1.84
C CYS A 117 -3.30 -4.39 -0.50
N SER A 118 -3.06 -5.08 0.63
CA SER A 118 -3.48 -4.61 1.95
C SER A 118 -2.53 -3.57 2.54
N THR A 119 -1.22 -3.81 2.44
CA THR A 119 -0.23 -2.94 3.10
C THR A 119 -0.04 -1.63 2.37
N SER A 120 -0.22 -1.54 1.04
CA SER A 120 0.01 -0.29 0.32
C SER A 120 -0.98 0.78 0.73
N MET A 121 -2.27 0.42 0.82
CA MET A 121 -3.32 1.31 1.32
C MET A 121 -3.10 1.69 2.78
N LEU A 122 -2.76 0.72 3.62
CA LEU A 122 -2.54 0.93 5.05
C LEU A 122 -1.34 1.86 5.29
N LEU A 123 -0.20 1.59 4.65
CA LEU A 123 1.01 2.39 4.81
C LEU A 123 0.86 3.77 4.18
N LEU A 124 0.20 3.89 3.02
CA LEU A 124 -0.12 5.18 2.43
C LEU A 124 -0.99 6.02 3.39
N SER A 125 -2.01 5.42 3.99
CA SER A 125 -2.90 6.11 4.92
C SER A 125 -2.17 6.56 6.18
N LEU A 126 -1.41 5.67 6.82
CA LEU A 126 -0.63 6.00 8.02
C LEU A 126 0.43 7.08 7.73
N ALA A 127 1.15 6.96 6.62
CA ALA A 127 2.20 7.91 6.26
C ALA A 127 1.66 9.33 6.03
N VAL A 128 0.45 9.46 5.48
CA VAL A 128 -0.23 10.74 5.32
C VAL A 128 -0.62 11.33 6.67
N ASP A 129 -1.16 10.51 7.58
CA ASP A 129 -1.56 10.96 8.91
C ASP A 129 -0.38 11.55 9.70
N TYR A 130 0.77 10.88 9.69
CA TYR A 130 1.97 11.38 10.36
C TYR A 130 2.45 12.71 9.79
N ASN A 131 2.44 12.83 8.46
CA ASN A 131 2.84 14.07 7.79
C ASN A 131 1.91 15.23 8.12
N VAL A 132 0.59 15.00 8.15
CA VAL A 132 -0.38 16.03 8.49
C VAL A 132 -0.24 16.45 9.96
N PHE A 133 -0.04 15.51 10.90
CA PHE A 133 0.19 15.86 12.31
C PHE A 133 1.44 16.71 12.51
N TYR A 134 2.56 16.29 11.90
CA TYR A 134 3.82 17.00 11.99
C TYR A 134 3.73 18.41 11.38
N PHE A 135 3.27 18.52 10.13
CA PHE A 135 3.17 19.81 9.45
C PHE A 135 2.10 20.72 10.05
N GLY A 136 1.00 20.14 10.55
CA GLY A 136 -0.02 20.89 11.29
C GLY A 136 0.58 21.65 12.46
N ARG A 137 1.37 20.98 13.32
CA ARG A 137 2.08 21.65 14.42
C ARG A 137 3.14 22.64 13.96
N ALA A 138 3.93 22.29 12.94
CA ALA A 138 4.95 23.20 12.43
C ALA A 138 4.34 24.51 11.91
N ILE A 139 3.18 24.46 11.26
CA ILE A 139 2.49 25.66 10.76
C ILE A 139 1.94 26.51 11.89
N GLU A 140 1.46 25.89 12.97
CA GLU A 140 1.02 26.66 14.15
C GLU A 140 2.16 27.48 14.73
N PHE A 141 3.37 26.90 14.86
CA PHE A 141 4.55 27.67 15.26
C PHE A 141 4.94 28.73 14.23
N ARG A 142 4.79 28.48 12.92
CA ARG A 142 4.99 29.56 11.94
C ARG A 142 4.00 30.71 12.11
N ARG A 143 2.72 30.39 12.33
CA ARG A 143 1.69 31.41 12.60
C ARG A 143 1.95 32.16 13.90
N ALA A 144 2.60 31.54 14.87
CA ALA A 144 3.06 32.18 16.11
C ALA A 144 4.31 33.08 15.94
N GLY A 145 4.87 33.20 14.74
CA GLY A 145 5.96 34.14 14.43
C GLY A 145 7.37 33.57 14.47
N PHE A 146 7.56 32.29 14.75
CA PHE A 146 8.88 31.63 14.73
C PHE A 146 9.49 31.59 13.32
N SER A 147 10.80 31.50 13.15
CA SER A 147 11.40 31.31 11.81
C SER A 147 11.04 29.93 11.22
N ASP A 148 11.19 29.73 9.91
CA ASP A 148 10.85 28.45 9.24
C ASP A 148 11.54 27.24 9.87
N LEU A 149 12.84 27.37 10.15
CA LEU A 149 13.62 26.29 10.76
C LEU A 149 13.22 26.05 12.22
N GLU A 150 12.95 27.12 12.98
CA GLU A 150 12.55 27.00 14.37
C GLU A 150 11.15 26.41 14.50
N ALA A 151 10.23 26.79 13.63
CA ALA A 151 8.88 26.22 13.59
C ALA A 151 8.87 24.71 13.28
N LEU A 152 9.72 24.27 12.35
CA LEU A 152 9.89 22.84 12.05
C LEU A 152 10.52 22.08 13.23
N ARG A 153 11.51 22.68 13.90
CA ARG A 153 12.16 22.12 15.08
C ARG A 153 11.19 21.95 16.24
N GLN A 154 10.35 22.95 16.53
CA GLN A 154 9.37 22.85 17.60
C GLN A 154 8.15 22.00 17.25
N GLY A 155 7.76 21.98 15.97
CA GLY A 155 6.83 20.98 15.45
C GLY A 155 7.33 19.56 15.77
N LEU A 156 8.59 19.26 15.44
CA LEU A 156 9.17 17.93 15.66
C LEU A 156 9.28 17.59 17.15
N ALA A 157 9.74 18.54 17.97
CA ALA A 157 9.89 18.33 19.42
C ALA A 157 8.55 18.02 20.11
N SER A 158 7.46 18.63 19.63
CA SER A 158 6.12 18.40 20.20
C SER A 158 5.44 17.12 19.70
N THR A 159 5.55 16.78 18.41
CA THR A 159 4.87 15.60 17.84
C THR A 159 5.70 14.33 17.88
N GLY A 160 7.03 14.44 17.89
CA GLY A 160 7.96 13.32 17.83
C GLY A 160 7.68 12.22 18.86
N PRO A 161 7.56 12.52 20.17
CA PRO A 161 7.29 11.50 21.17
C PRO A 161 5.98 10.74 20.95
N VAL A 162 4.93 11.40 20.45
CA VAL A 162 3.64 10.76 20.16
C VAL A 162 3.78 9.80 18.98
N ILE A 163 4.43 10.25 17.90
CA ILE A 163 4.66 9.46 16.69
C ILE A 163 5.54 8.24 17.01
N THR A 164 6.64 8.42 17.75
CA THR A 164 7.54 7.32 18.13
C THR A 164 6.85 6.30 19.02
N ARG A 165 6.06 6.74 20.02
CA ARG A 165 5.32 5.81 20.89
C ARG A 165 4.25 5.04 20.13
N ALA A 166 3.53 5.70 19.22
CA ALA A 166 2.56 5.03 18.36
C ALA A 166 3.23 3.98 17.46
N GLY A 167 4.36 4.34 16.82
CA GLY A 167 5.15 3.41 16.02
C GLY A 167 5.66 2.21 16.82
N LEU A 168 6.07 2.42 18.07
CA LEU A 168 6.53 1.34 18.95
C LEU A 168 5.41 0.37 19.36
N ILE A 169 4.16 0.84 19.44
CA ILE A 169 3.00 -0.02 19.72
C ILE A 169 2.63 -0.87 18.50
N PHE A 170 2.85 -0.36 17.29
CA PHE A 170 2.57 -1.06 16.04
C PHE A 170 3.66 -2.08 15.64
N ALA A 171 4.90 -1.89 16.10
CA ALA A 171 6.05 -2.74 15.79
C ALA A 171 6.05 -4.04 16.60
#